data_AF-W7YFB6-F1
#
_entry.id   AF-W7YFB6-F1
#
_cell.length_a   1.000
_cell.length_b   1.000
_cell.length_c   1.000
_cell.angle_alpha   90.00
_cell.angle_beta   90.00
_cell.angle_gamma   90.00
#
_symmetry.space_group_name_H-M   'P 1'
#
loop_
_entity.id
_entity.type
_entity.pdbx_description
1 polymer ?
#
loop_
_entity_poly.entity_id
_entity_poly.type
_entity_poly.pdbx_seq_one_letter_code
_entity_poly.pdbx_strand_id
1 'polypeptide(L)'
;MDTVIPYFNRFIEKFPSIEALADAPEQEVLKSWEGLGYYSRARNLQFAARQVKELHGGIVPDDKQAVFALKGVGPYTAGAILSIAFNKPEPAVDGNVMRVLSRYFLIEEDIMKGSTRAFMEKLVVMLIPDGQASHFNQALMELGALVCTPKSPHCLTCPVMEHCSGRIEGREETLPVKTKAKPPRPEYRVVALVEGTGEHEGRVLIRQRPQSGLLARMWELPHVQVPIDRSGRMPDEPAMDILGRELADEGFRARPLDHLTDAEHTFSHIHWNLQVYRCREEDLPQVAESKTNYSVLTTEDVDTNTDQPSYIWINKEDMEQYAFPLVFLKTLNLYFDKQQSK
;
A
#
# COMPACT_ATOMS: atom_id res chain seq x y z
N MET A 1 -11.37 2.02 -12.96
CA MET A 1 -11.04 0.58 -13.13
C MET A 1 -9.63 0.41 -13.71
N ASP A 2 -9.13 1.45 -14.37
CA ASP A 2 -7.93 1.41 -15.24
C ASP A 2 -6.62 1.23 -14.48
N THR A 3 -6.57 1.61 -13.20
CA THR A 3 -5.35 1.51 -12.40
C THR A 3 -4.92 0.07 -12.16
N VAL A 4 -5.85 -0.89 -11.99
CA VAL A 4 -5.50 -2.26 -11.56
C VAL A 4 -5.15 -3.16 -12.75
N ILE A 5 -5.77 -2.94 -13.91
CA ILE A 5 -5.61 -3.78 -15.12
C ILE A 5 -4.13 -4.05 -15.47
N PRO A 6 -3.26 -3.03 -15.66
CA PRO A 6 -1.88 -3.27 -16.06
C PRO A 6 -1.07 -3.96 -14.95
N TYR A 7 -1.41 -3.74 -13.67
CA TYR A 7 -0.75 -4.43 -12.56
C TYR A 7 -1.15 -5.89 -12.50
N PHE A 8 -2.45 -6.18 -12.63
CA PHE A 8 -2.94 -7.55 -12.64
C PHE A 8 -2.28 -8.38 -13.73
N ASN A 9 -2.22 -7.85 -14.96
CA ASN A 9 -1.60 -8.57 -16.09
C ASN A 9 -0.12 -8.88 -15.82
N ARG A 10 0.69 -7.88 -15.41
CA ARG A 10 2.10 -8.10 -15.08
C ARG A 10 2.30 -9.03 -13.89
N PHE A 11 1.43 -8.94 -12.88
CA PHE A 11 1.52 -9.75 -11.66
C PHE A 11 1.23 -11.23 -11.96
N ILE A 12 0.21 -11.52 -12.76
CA ILE A 12 -0.12 -12.89 -13.18
C ILE A 12 0.92 -13.44 -14.16
N GLU A 13 1.45 -12.62 -15.06
CA GLU A 13 2.55 -13.04 -15.95
C GLU A 13 3.80 -13.45 -15.15
N LYS A 14 4.16 -12.67 -14.12
CA LYS A 14 5.30 -12.97 -13.27
C LYS A 14 5.05 -14.12 -12.29
N PHE A 15 3.85 -14.20 -11.72
CA PHE A 15 3.44 -15.20 -10.73
C PHE A 15 2.23 -15.99 -11.25
N PRO A 16 2.43 -16.93 -12.20
CA PRO A 16 1.33 -17.59 -12.91
C PRO A 16 0.57 -18.63 -12.08
N SER A 17 1.08 -19.02 -10.91
CA SER A 17 0.44 -19.99 -10.01
C SER A 17 0.58 -19.58 -8.54
N ILE A 18 -0.20 -20.24 -7.67
CA ILE A 18 -0.11 -20.06 -6.22
C ILE A 18 1.30 -20.40 -5.71
N GLU A 19 1.89 -21.48 -6.23
CA GLU A 19 3.24 -21.92 -5.88
C GLU A 19 4.28 -20.88 -6.29
N ALA A 20 4.19 -20.35 -7.52
CA ALA A 20 5.10 -19.32 -8.01
C ALA A 20 5.06 -18.07 -7.10
N LEU A 21 3.88 -17.66 -6.64
CA LEU A 21 3.75 -16.54 -5.72
C LEU A 21 4.27 -16.89 -4.31
N ALA A 22 3.98 -18.09 -3.81
CA ALA A 22 4.38 -18.54 -2.48
C ALA A 22 5.90 -18.60 -2.32
N ASP A 23 6.59 -19.09 -3.36
CA ASP A 23 8.04 -19.33 -3.37
C ASP A 23 8.85 -18.09 -3.78
N ALA A 24 8.22 -17.08 -4.37
CA ALA A 24 8.90 -15.85 -4.78
C ALA A 24 9.56 -15.13 -3.59
N PRO A 25 10.72 -14.49 -3.78
CA PRO A 25 11.28 -13.56 -2.81
C PRO A 25 10.29 -12.43 -2.50
N GLU A 26 10.12 -12.07 -1.22
CA GLU A 26 9.13 -11.05 -0.82
C GLU A 26 9.36 -9.70 -1.51
N GLN A 27 10.62 -9.31 -1.69
CA GLN A 27 10.98 -8.06 -2.36
C GLN A 27 10.48 -8.01 -3.81
N GLU A 28 10.51 -9.14 -4.52
CA GLU A 28 9.98 -9.23 -5.88
C GLU A 28 8.46 -9.03 -5.91
N VAL A 29 7.73 -9.60 -4.95
CA VAL A 29 6.28 -9.41 -4.82
C VAL A 29 5.96 -7.95 -4.48
N LEU A 30 6.71 -7.34 -3.57
CA LEU A 30 6.56 -5.92 -3.23
C LEU A 30 6.86 -5.01 -4.42
N LYS A 31 7.88 -5.34 -5.23
CA LYS A 31 8.22 -4.58 -6.43
C LYS A 31 7.12 -4.66 -7.48
N SER A 32 6.56 -5.84 -7.72
CA SER A 32 5.40 -6.00 -8.62
C SER A 32 4.14 -5.26 -8.14
N TRP A 33 4.08 -4.92 -6.84
CA TRP A 33 3.00 -4.15 -6.21
C TRP A 33 3.30 -2.64 -6.09
N GLU A 34 4.51 -2.20 -6.46
CA GLU A 34 4.97 -0.82 -6.29
C GLU A 34 4.02 0.17 -7.00
N GLY A 35 3.46 1.11 -6.24
CA GLY A 35 2.52 2.11 -6.74
C GLY A 35 1.04 1.80 -6.50
N LEU A 36 0.65 0.57 -6.16
CA LEU A 36 -0.74 0.22 -5.83
C LEU A 36 -1.17 0.64 -4.41
N GLY A 37 -0.20 0.95 -3.54
CA GLY A 37 -0.45 1.29 -2.14
C GLY A 37 -0.99 0.14 -1.29
N TYR A 38 -1.13 0.38 0.02
CA TYR A 38 -1.52 -0.63 1.01
C TYR A 38 -0.74 -1.95 0.88
N TYR A 39 0.59 -1.87 0.95
CA TYR A 39 1.52 -2.98 0.72
C TYR A 39 1.36 -4.19 1.65
N SER A 40 0.68 -4.01 2.79
CA SER A 40 0.25 -5.15 3.61
C SER A 40 -0.64 -6.13 2.84
N ARG A 41 -1.36 -5.68 1.80
CA ARG A 41 -2.13 -6.56 0.92
C ARG A 41 -1.24 -7.51 0.13
N ALA A 42 -0.14 -7.04 -0.44
CA ALA A 42 0.80 -7.87 -1.19
C ALA A 42 1.40 -8.96 -0.28
N ARG A 43 1.85 -8.56 0.92
CA ARG A 43 2.41 -9.48 1.91
C ARG A 43 1.38 -10.49 2.41
N ASN A 44 0.17 -10.05 2.74
CA ASN A 44 -0.89 -10.94 3.16
C ASN A 44 -1.29 -11.90 2.04
N LEU A 45 -1.33 -11.44 0.78
CA LEU A 45 -1.63 -12.28 -0.38
C LEU A 45 -0.55 -13.36 -0.57
N GLN A 46 0.73 -13.00 -0.48
CA GLN A 46 1.82 -13.97 -0.54
C GLN A 46 1.75 -14.96 0.63
N PHE A 47 1.50 -14.47 1.85
CA PHE A 47 1.33 -15.34 3.02
C PHE A 47 0.15 -16.30 2.84
N ALA A 48 -0.98 -15.82 2.32
CA ALA A 48 -2.13 -16.66 2.00
C ALA A 48 -1.79 -17.69 0.91
N ALA A 49 -1.00 -17.33 -0.11
CA ALA A 49 -0.53 -18.27 -1.11
C ALA A 49 0.33 -19.39 -0.48
N ARG A 50 1.21 -19.05 0.47
CA ARG A 50 1.96 -20.04 1.27
C ARG A 50 1.03 -20.94 2.08
N GLN A 51 0.03 -20.38 2.75
CA GLN A 51 -0.98 -21.17 3.46
C GLN A 51 -1.73 -22.13 2.52
N VAL A 52 -2.11 -21.68 1.32
CA VAL A 52 -2.76 -22.54 0.31
C VAL A 52 -1.82 -23.66 -0.15
N LYS A 53 -0.55 -23.35 -0.42
CA LYS A 53 0.46 -24.35 -0.78
C LYS A 53 0.65 -25.40 0.32
N GLU A 54 0.86 -24.96 1.55
CA GLU A 54 1.22 -25.83 2.68
C GLU A 54 0.03 -26.61 3.26
N LEU A 55 -1.12 -25.96 3.43
CA LEU A 55 -2.27 -26.53 4.14
C LEU A 55 -3.32 -27.13 3.20
N HIS A 56 -3.33 -26.71 1.94
CA HIS A 56 -4.37 -27.07 0.96
C HIS A 56 -3.80 -27.67 -0.34
N GLY A 57 -2.51 -28.01 -0.36
CA GLY A 57 -1.87 -28.69 -1.50
C GLY A 57 -1.85 -27.85 -2.78
N GLY A 58 -1.76 -26.53 -2.67
CA GLY A 58 -1.73 -25.61 -3.81
C GLY A 58 -3.10 -25.23 -4.36
N ILE A 59 -4.18 -25.84 -3.87
CA ILE A 59 -5.54 -25.59 -4.33
C ILE A 59 -6.25 -24.67 -3.35
N VAL A 60 -6.75 -23.52 -3.83
CA VAL A 60 -7.55 -22.61 -3.01
C VAL A 60 -8.80 -23.36 -2.51
N PRO A 61 -9.09 -23.39 -1.20
CA PRO A 61 -10.23 -24.12 -0.67
C PRO A 61 -11.56 -23.50 -1.15
N ASP A 62 -12.60 -24.33 -1.28
CA ASP A 62 -13.97 -23.91 -1.62
C ASP A 62 -14.91 -23.86 -0.40
N ASP A 63 -14.35 -24.03 0.80
CA ASP A 63 -15.03 -23.91 2.09
C ASP A 63 -14.90 -22.49 2.66
N LYS A 64 -16.00 -22.00 3.24
CA LYS A 64 -16.06 -20.64 3.79
C LYS A 64 -15.08 -20.43 4.94
N GLN A 65 -14.98 -21.38 5.87
CA GLN A 65 -14.14 -21.21 7.05
C GLN A 65 -12.67 -21.24 6.66
N ALA A 66 -12.28 -22.16 5.76
CA ALA A 66 -10.94 -22.29 5.24
C ALA A 66 -10.52 -21.03 4.44
N VAL A 67 -11.35 -20.53 3.52
CA VAL A 67 -11.06 -19.29 2.78
C VAL A 67 -10.93 -18.10 3.72
N PHE A 68 -11.81 -17.98 4.71
CA PHE A 68 -11.77 -16.87 5.67
C PHE A 68 -10.55 -16.93 6.60
N ALA A 69 -9.99 -18.10 6.85
CA ALA A 69 -8.79 -18.28 7.66
C ALA A 69 -7.50 -17.82 6.97
N LEU A 70 -7.53 -17.63 5.65
CA LEU A 70 -6.39 -17.13 4.88
C LEU A 70 -6.05 -15.68 5.26
N LYS A 71 -4.77 -15.39 5.40
CA LYS A 71 -4.31 -14.05 5.82
C LYS A 71 -4.75 -12.99 4.82
N GLY A 72 -5.38 -11.93 5.34
CA GLY A 72 -5.82 -10.79 4.53
C GLY A 72 -7.14 -11.02 3.78
N VAL A 73 -7.76 -12.19 3.93
CA VAL A 73 -9.10 -12.46 3.40
C VAL A 73 -10.14 -12.06 4.44
N GLY A 74 -10.84 -10.95 4.19
CA GLY A 74 -11.98 -10.51 5.00
C GLY A 74 -13.33 -11.02 4.44
N PRO A 75 -14.46 -10.65 5.07
CA PRO A 75 -15.79 -11.12 4.67
C PRO A 75 -16.09 -10.88 3.18
N TYR A 76 -15.79 -9.67 2.69
CA TYR A 76 -15.94 -9.32 1.27
C TYR A 76 -15.13 -10.23 0.35
N THR A 77 -13.83 -10.39 0.64
CA THR A 77 -12.92 -11.16 -0.22
C THR A 77 -13.29 -12.65 -0.19
N ALA A 78 -13.67 -13.18 0.97
CA ALA A 78 -14.16 -14.55 1.07
C ALA A 78 -15.41 -14.76 0.20
N GLY A 79 -16.41 -13.88 0.33
CA GLY A 79 -17.62 -13.94 -0.49
C GLY A 79 -17.33 -13.80 -1.99
N ALA A 80 -16.43 -12.90 -2.37
CA ALA A 80 -16.01 -12.73 -3.76
C ALA A 80 -15.33 -13.99 -4.33
N ILE A 81 -14.36 -14.58 -3.61
CA ILE A 81 -13.68 -15.81 -4.03
C ILE A 81 -14.69 -16.97 -4.17
N LEU A 82 -15.47 -17.22 -3.11
CA LEU A 82 -16.40 -18.34 -3.03
C LEU A 82 -17.52 -18.25 -4.07
N SER A 83 -18.05 -17.06 -4.31
CA SER A 83 -19.08 -16.87 -5.32
C SER A 83 -18.51 -16.87 -6.74
N ILE A 84 -17.44 -16.13 -7.02
CA ILE A 84 -16.97 -15.95 -8.40
C ILE A 84 -16.31 -17.22 -8.92
N ALA A 85 -15.41 -17.83 -8.13
CA ALA A 85 -14.64 -18.99 -8.56
C ALA A 85 -15.38 -20.32 -8.33
N PHE A 86 -16.19 -20.42 -7.28
CA PHE A 86 -16.83 -21.68 -6.87
C PHE A 86 -18.36 -21.65 -6.89
N ASN A 87 -18.97 -20.54 -7.30
CA ASN A 87 -20.41 -20.33 -7.39
C ASN A 87 -21.19 -20.64 -6.09
N LYS A 88 -20.53 -20.50 -4.93
CA LYS A 88 -21.19 -20.66 -3.62
C LYS A 88 -22.02 -19.42 -3.32
N PRO A 89 -23.19 -19.55 -2.67
CA PRO A 89 -24.12 -18.45 -2.38
C PRO A 89 -23.63 -17.57 -1.21
N GLU A 90 -22.41 -17.05 -1.33
CA GLU A 90 -21.77 -16.18 -0.35
C GLU A 90 -21.81 -14.72 -0.80
N PRO A 91 -22.11 -13.76 0.10
CA PRO A 91 -22.31 -12.37 -0.27
C PRO A 91 -20.97 -11.64 -0.45
N ALA A 92 -20.82 -10.88 -1.54
CA ALA A 92 -19.64 -10.04 -1.79
C ALA A 92 -19.97 -8.55 -1.63
N VAL A 93 -20.09 -8.08 -0.38
CA VAL A 93 -20.53 -6.70 -0.07
C VAL A 93 -19.35 -5.72 0.01
N ASP A 94 -19.16 -4.91 -1.03
CA ASP A 94 -18.23 -3.79 -1.07
C ASP A 94 -18.93 -2.42 -0.96
N GLY A 95 -18.19 -1.33 -1.14
CA GLY A 95 -18.76 0.02 -1.14
C GLY A 95 -19.74 0.31 -2.28
N ASN A 96 -19.63 -0.41 -3.40
CA ASN A 96 -20.55 -0.31 -4.53
C ASN A 96 -21.87 -0.99 -4.18
N VAL A 97 -21.80 -2.22 -3.69
CA VAL A 97 -22.96 -3.00 -3.24
C VAL A 97 -23.70 -2.30 -2.11
N MET A 98 -23.00 -1.80 -1.07
CA MET A 98 -23.66 -1.07 0.02
C MET A 98 -24.43 0.16 -0.50
N ARG A 99 -23.88 0.89 -1.48
CA ARG A 99 -24.58 2.04 -2.10
C ARG A 99 -25.80 1.60 -2.89
N VAL A 100 -25.68 0.55 -3.71
CA VAL A 100 -26.79 0.01 -4.49
C VAL A 100 -27.92 -0.44 -3.56
N LEU A 101 -27.61 -1.22 -2.52
CA LEU A 101 -28.59 -1.72 -1.56
C LEU A 101 -29.24 -0.58 -0.78
N SER A 102 -28.45 0.40 -0.31
CA SER A 102 -28.99 1.57 0.36
C SER A 102 -30.00 2.32 -0.49
N ARG A 103 -29.72 2.51 -1.77
CA ARG A 103 -30.66 3.19 -2.68
C ARG A 103 -31.84 2.30 -3.03
N TYR A 104 -31.62 1.05 -3.38
CA TYR A 104 -32.68 0.15 -3.82
C TYR A 104 -33.72 -0.10 -2.72
N PHE A 105 -33.27 -0.31 -1.48
CA PHE A 105 -34.13 -0.60 -0.33
C PHE A 105 -34.39 0.59 0.59
N LEU A 106 -33.91 1.80 0.25
CA LEU A 106 -34.02 3.01 1.08
C LEU A 106 -33.45 2.80 2.51
N ILE A 107 -32.24 2.22 2.60
CA ILE A 107 -31.54 1.99 3.88
C ILE A 107 -30.81 3.28 4.27
N GLU A 108 -31.28 3.94 5.31
CA GLU A 108 -30.78 5.24 5.80
C GLU A 108 -29.73 5.10 6.92
N GLU A 109 -29.44 3.88 7.36
CA GLU A 109 -28.40 3.60 8.34
C GLU A 109 -26.99 3.91 7.81
N ASP A 110 -26.14 4.43 8.69
CA ASP A 110 -24.74 4.70 8.37
C ASP A 110 -23.99 3.41 7.99
N ILE A 111 -23.50 3.36 6.76
CA ILE A 111 -22.76 2.20 6.21
C ILE A 111 -21.38 2.01 6.86
N MET A 112 -20.92 2.97 7.65
CA MET A 112 -19.68 2.82 8.44
C MET A 112 -19.88 1.95 9.69
N LYS A 113 -21.13 1.66 10.09
CA LYS A 113 -21.42 0.78 11.24
C LYS A 113 -21.31 -0.69 10.83
N GLY A 114 -20.62 -1.48 11.64
CA GLY A 114 -20.50 -2.93 11.42
C GLY A 114 -21.85 -3.66 11.40
N SER A 115 -22.83 -3.17 12.18
CA SER A 115 -24.20 -3.71 12.18
C SER A 115 -24.90 -3.54 10.83
N THR A 116 -24.72 -2.39 10.17
CA THR A 116 -25.31 -2.10 8.85
C THR A 116 -24.73 -3.03 7.80
N ARG A 117 -23.40 -3.26 7.83
CA ARG A 117 -22.75 -4.23 6.94
C ARG A 117 -23.30 -5.64 7.15
N ALA A 118 -23.39 -6.11 8.39
CA ALA A 118 -23.90 -7.44 8.68
C ALA A 118 -25.37 -7.62 8.25
N PHE A 119 -26.18 -6.57 8.35
CA PHE A 119 -27.54 -6.56 7.81
C PHE A 119 -27.55 -6.67 6.28
N MET A 120 -26.74 -5.88 5.58
CA MET A 120 -26.64 -5.92 4.12
C MET A 120 -26.09 -7.26 3.60
N GLU A 121 -25.13 -7.87 4.29
CA GLU A 121 -24.62 -9.21 3.95
C GLU A 121 -25.74 -10.26 4.00
N LYS A 122 -26.57 -10.25 5.06
CA LYS A 122 -27.74 -11.12 5.16
C LYS A 122 -28.76 -10.86 4.05
N LEU A 123 -28.97 -9.59 3.71
CA LEU A 123 -29.86 -9.20 2.63
C LEU A 123 -29.38 -9.76 1.28
N VAL A 124 -28.09 -9.65 0.97
CA VAL A 124 -27.51 -10.19 -0.27
C VAL A 124 -27.68 -11.71 -0.34
N VAL A 125 -27.45 -12.44 0.75
CA VAL A 125 -27.66 -13.91 0.77
C VAL A 125 -29.09 -14.28 0.36
N MET A 126 -30.10 -13.51 0.78
CA MET A 126 -31.49 -13.75 0.40
C MET A 126 -31.82 -13.40 -1.05
N LEU A 127 -31.00 -12.55 -1.69
CA LEU A 127 -31.22 -12.08 -3.05
C LEU A 127 -30.47 -12.90 -4.11
N ILE A 128 -29.42 -13.62 -3.71
CA ILE A 128 -28.65 -14.47 -4.63
C ILE A 128 -29.57 -15.57 -5.19
N PRO A 129 -29.81 -15.62 -6.50
CA PRO A 129 -30.55 -16.72 -7.11
C PRO A 129 -29.75 -18.02 -7.01
N ASP A 130 -30.45 -19.13 -6.83
CA ASP A 130 -29.83 -20.45 -6.74
C ASP A 130 -28.96 -20.75 -7.97
N GLY A 131 -27.74 -21.22 -7.73
CA GLY A 131 -26.76 -21.48 -8.77
C GLY A 131 -26.26 -20.26 -9.57
N GLN A 132 -26.55 -19.02 -9.17
CA GLN A 132 -26.11 -17.81 -9.89
C GLN A 132 -25.30 -16.82 -9.04
N ALA A 133 -24.68 -17.28 -7.96
CA ALA A 133 -23.91 -16.43 -7.06
C ALA A 133 -22.80 -15.64 -7.77
N SER A 134 -22.09 -16.30 -8.70
CA SER A 134 -21.01 -15.67 -9.48
C SER A 134 -21.51 -14.48 -10.29
N HIS A 135 -22.57 -14.67 -11.09
CA HIS A 135 -23.15 -13.62 -11.93
C HIS A 135 -23.83 -12.54 -11.10
N PHE A 136 -24.57 -12.92 -10.05
CA PHE A 136 -25.31 -11.97 -9.22
C PHE A 136 -24.37 -10.98 -8.50
N ASN A 137 -23.34 -11.49 -7.80
CA ASN A 137 -22.42 -10.62 -7.07
C ASN A 137 -21.65 -9.69 -8.02
N GLN A 138 -21.18 -10.21 -9.16
CA GLN A 138 -20.50 -9.39 -10.17
C GLN A 138 -21.42 -8.34 -10.77
N ALA A 139 -22.65 -8.70 -11.14
CA ALA A 139 -23.64 -7.76 -11.66
C ALA A 139 -23.96 -6.65 -10.65
N LEU A 140 -24.05 -6.97 -9.35
CA LEU A 140 -24.34 -5.99 -8.31
C LEU A 140 -23.18 -5.03 -8.08
N MET A 141 -21.94 -5.53 -8.10
CA MET A 141 -20.73 -4.69 -8.06
C MET A 141 -20.66 -3.77 -9.28
N GLU A 142 -20.88 -4.32 -10.48
CA GLU A 142 -20.79 -3.60 -11.76
C GLU A 142 -21.89 -2.55 -11.91
N LEU A 143 -23.11 -2.87 -11.45
CA LEU A 143 -24.21 -1.92 -11.39
C LEU A 143 -23.83 -0.71 -10.52
N GLY A 144 -23.21 -0.94 -9.36
CA GLY A 144 -22.71 0.16 -8.52
C GLY A 144 -21.57 0.94 -9.17
N ALA A 145 -20.68 0.26 -9.90
CA ALA A 145 -19.52 0.89 -10.53
C ALA A 145 -19.89 1.77 -11.74
N LEU A 146 -20.78 1.31 -12.62
CA LEU A 146 -21.04 1.94 -13.92
C LEU A 146 -22.34 2.76 -13.99
N VAL A 147 -23.37 2.36 -13.22
CA VAL A 147 -24.72 2.94 -13.35
C VAL A 147 -25.10 3.70 -12.08
N CYS A 148 -25.16 3.00 -10.95
CA CYS A 148 -25.53 3.52 -9.65
C CYS A 148 -24.29 4.17 -8.99
N THR A 149 -23.71 5.17 -9.66
CA THR A 149 -22.46 5.84 -9.27
C THR A 149 -22.65 6.74 -8.04
N PRO A 150 -21.57 7.10 -7.31
CA PRO A 150 -21.68 7.92 -6.11
C PRO A 150 -22.31 9.30 -6.34
N LYS A 151 -22.04 9.93 -7.50
CA LYS A 151 -22.58 11.23 -7.89
C LYS A 151 -23.27 11.08 -9.24
N SER A 152 -24.45 11.69 -9.39
CA SER A 152 -25.24 11.67 -10.62
C SER A 152 -25.45 10.26 -11.18
N PRO A 153 -26.09 9.34 -10.41
CA PRO A 153 -26.36 7.99 -10.88
C PRO A 153 -27.22 7.99 -12.14
N HIS A 154 -26.95 7.06 -13.05
CA HIS A 154 -27.67 6.90 -14.32
C HIS A 154 -29.00 6.18 -14.13
N CYS A 155 -29.89 6.73 -13.29
CA CYS A 155 -31.14 6.09 -12.89
C CYS A 155 -32.06 5.76 -14.07
N LEU A 156 -32.06 6.58 -15.14
CA LEU A 156 -32.92 6.38 -16.31
C LEU A 156 -32.51 5.18 -17.18
N THR A 157 -31.26 4.74 -17.11
CA THR A 157 -30.76 3.56 -17.83
C THR A 157 -30.50 2.38 -16.89
N CYS A 158 -30.88 2.50 -15.63
CA CYS A 158 -30.66 1.47 -14.63
C CYS A 158 -31.66 0.31 -14.82
N PRO A 159 -31.19 -0.95 -14.97
CA PRO A 159 -32.05 -2.09 -15.29
C PRO A 159 -33.02 -2.47 -14.16
N VAL A 160 -32.81 -1.93 -12.96
CA VAL A 160 -33.64 -2.20 -11.77
C VAL A 160 -34.34 -0.92 -11.26
N MET A 161 -34.45 0.11 -12.10
CA MET A 161 -34.97 1.42 -11.69
C MET A 161 -36.44 1.42 -11.26
N GLU A 162 -37.25 0.52 -11.80
CA GLU A 162 -38.69 0.45 -11.55
C GLU A 162 -39.02 0.13 -10.09
N HIS A 163 -38.13 -0.58 -9.40
CA HIS A 163 -38.32 -1.03 -8.03
C HIS A 163 -37.36 -0.38 -7.02
N CYS A 164 -36.57 0.61 -7.46
CA CYS A 164 -35.62 1.29 -6.58
C CYS A 164 -36.34 2.34 -5.72
N SER A 165 -36.57 2.03 -4.43
CA SER A 165 -37.25 2.92 -3.49
C SER A 165 -36.54 4.27 -3.35
N GLY A 166 -35.22 4.28 -3.29
CA GLY A 166 -34.42 5.51 -3.22
C GLY A 166 -34.62 6.41 -4.43
N ARG A 167 -34.78 5.86 -5.65
CA ARG A 167 -35.10 6.66 -6.85
C ARG A 167 -36.53 7.20 -6.79
N ILE A 168 -37.48 6.37 -6.38
CA ILE A 168 -38.89 6.76 -6.26
C ILE A 168 -39.06 7.92 -5.27
N GLU A 169 -38.29 7.90 -4.18
CA GLU A 169 -38.27 8.93 -3.13
C GLU A 169 -37.30 10.11 -3.41
N GLY A 170 -36.57 10.10 -4.52
CA GLY A 170 -35.60 11.16 -4.86
C GLY A 170 -34.39 11.23 -3.91
N ARG A 171 -33.99 10.09 -3.34
CA ARG A 171 -32.92 9.92 -2.33
C ARG A 171 -31.63 9.34 -2.91
N GLU A 172 -31.55 9.09 -4.21
CA GLU A 172 -30.39 8.47 -4.85
C GLU A 172 -29.09 9.27 -4.69
N GLU A 173 -29.13 10.60 -4.57
CA GLU A 173 -27.91 11.42 -4.38
C GLU A 173 -27.51 11.59 -2.91
N THR A 174 -28.43 11.36 -1.99
CA THR A 174 -28.18 11.51 -0.54
C THR A 174 -27.82 10.18 0.12
N LEU A 175 -28.15 9.05 -0.51
CA LEU A 175 -27.79 7.71 -0.07
C LEU A 175 -26.56 7.16 -0.81
N PRO A 176 -25.72 6.36 -0.12
CA PRO A 176 -25.83 5.91 1.27
C PRO A 176 -25.42 6.99 2.28
N VAL A 177 -25.99 6.92 3.49
CA VAL A 177 -25.49 7.69 4.63
C VAL A 177 -24.12 7.15 5.03
N LYS A 178 -23.11 8.02 5.07
CA LYS A 178 -21.74 7.68 5.43
C LYS A 178 -21.12 8.74 6.33
N THR A 179 -20.76 8.37 7.55
CA THR A 179 -20.00 9.28 8.42
C THR A 179 -18.65 9.63 7.78
N LYS A 180 -18.35 10.93 7.69
CA LYS A 180 -17.08 11.42 7.12
C LYS A 180 -15.91 11.04 8.03
N ALA A 181 -14.86 10.48 7.43
CA ALA A 181 -13.60 10.27 8.12
C ALA A 181 -12.96 11.62 8.50
N LYS A 182 -12.24 11.66 9.63
CA LYS A 182 -11.41 12.81 9.99
C LYS A 182 -10.32 13.00 8.93
N PRO A 183 -9.90 14.25 8.64
CA PRO A 183 -8.77 14.50 7.76
C PRO A 183 -7.51 13.80 8.30
N PRO A 184 -6.60 13.36 7.42
CA PRO A 184 -5.36 12.73 7.84
C PRO A 184 -4.53 13.70 8.69
N ARG A 185 -3.89 13.18 9.73
CA ARG A 185 -3.07 14.01 10.63
C ARG A 185 -1.78 14.42 9.91
N PRO A 186 -1.38 15.70 9.90
CA PRO A 186 -0.10 16.11 9.33
C PRO A 186 1.06 15.53 10.15
N GLU A 187 2.08 15.06 9.44
CA GLU A 187 3.40 14.70 9.97
C GLU A 187 4.44 15.43 9.14
N TYR A 188 5.43 16.00 9.81
CA TYR A 188 6.51 16.71 9.18
C TYR A 188 7.79 15.93 9.36
N ARG A 189 8.56 15.80 8.28
CA ARG A 189 9.78 15.01 8.27
C ARG A 189 10.87 15.76 7.53
N VAL A 190 12.09 15.59 7.99
CA VAL A 190 13.29 16.00 7.28
C VAL A 190 13.94 14.74 6.72
N VAL A 191 14.37 14.79 5.46
CA VAL A 191 14.84 13.63 4.69
C VAL A 191 16.27 13.91 4.21
N ALA A 192 17.16 12.95 4.38
CA ALA A 192 18.52 13.01 3.85
C ALA A 192 18.64 12.23 2.54
N LEU A 193 19.06 12.91 1.48
CA LEU A 193 19.61 12.27 0.29
C LEU A 193 21.13 12.30 0.42
N VAL A 194 21.71 11.20 0.90
CA VAL A 194 23.15 11.10 1.15
C VAL A 194 23.87 10.65 -0.12
N GLU A 195 24.72 11.51 -0.67
CA GLU A 195 25.63 11.23 -1.78
C GLU A 195 26.89 10.54 -1.26
N GLY A 196 27.20 9.38 -1.84
CA GLY A 196 28.39 8.60 -1.47
C GLY A 196 29.68 9.23 -1.98
N THR A 197 30.77 8.93 -1.30
CA THR A 197 32.14 9.37 -1.63
C THR A 197 33.08 8.16 -1.71
N GLY A 198 34.25 8.32 -2.32
CA GLY A 198 35.22 7.23 -2.43
C GLY A 198 34.63 5.99 -3.12
N GLU A 199 34.59 4.85 -2.42
CA GLU A 199 34.03 3.60 -2.95
C GLU A 199 32.52 3.67 -3.25
N HIS A 200 31.81 4.64 -2.66
CA HIS A 200 30.38 4.87 -2.87
C HIS A 200 30.09 6.01 -3.86
N GLU A 201 31.11 6.54 -4.56
CA GLU A 201 30.92 7.64 -5.50
C GLU A 201 29.86 7.33 -6.56
N GLY A 202 28.97 8.29 -6.81
CA GLY A 202 27.84 8.15 -7.73
C GLY A 202 26.65 7.35 -7.17
N ARG A 203 26.70 6.91 -5.91
CA ARG A 203 25.61 6.18 -5.24
C ARG A 203 24.92 7.03 -4.18
N VAL A 204 23.72 6.62 -3.80
CA VAL A 204 22.94 7.21 -2.71
C VAL A 204 22.59 6.18 -1.64
N LEU A 205 22.61 6.60 -0.38
CA LEU A 205 22.25 5.76 0.75
C LEU A 205 20.73 5.61 0.84
N ILE A 206 20.25 4.37 0.93
CA ILE A 206 18.87 4.04 1.26
C ILE A 206 18.83 3.09 2.45
N ARG A 207 17.69 3.07 3.15
CA ARG A 207 17.44 2.17 4.28
C ARG A 207 16.18 1.35 4.10
N GLN A 208 16.18 0.14 4.62
CA GLN A 208 14.99 -0.70 4.68
C GLN A 208 14.21 -0.41 5.96
N ARG A 209 12.91 -0.16 5.81
CA ARG A 209 11.99 0.04 6.94
C ARG A 209 11.85 -1.25 7.76
N PRO A 210 11.55 -1.14 9.08
CA PRO A 210 11.30 -2.30 9.95
C PRO A 210 10.24 -3.27 9.42
N GLN A 211 10.22 -4.48 9.98
CA GLN A 211 9.30 -5.55 9.55
C GLN A 211 7.82 -5.24 9.81
N SER A 212 7.53 -4.35 10.78
CA SER A 212 6.18 -3.96 11.17
C SER A 212 5.95 -2.44 11.03
N GLY A 213 4.67 -2.04 11.07
CA GLY A 213 4.28 -0.63 10.98
C GLY A 213 4.07 -0.13 9.54
N LEU A 214 4.06 1.20 9.40
CA LEU A 214 3.80 1.89 8.14
C LEU A 214 4.88 1.57 7.11
N LEU A 215 4.46 1.16 5.90
CA LEU A 215 5.35 0.83 4.78
C LEU A 215 6.42 -0.23 5.11
N ALA A 216 6.09 -1.15 6.03
CA ALA A 216 7.04 -2.16 6.51
C ALA A 216 7.77 -2.89 5.36
N ARG A 217 9.08 -3.09 5.54
CA ARG A 217 10.05 -3.72 4.62
C ARG A 217 10.29 -3.03 3.27
N MET A 218 9.69 -1.86 3.04
CA MET A 218 10.01 -1.05 1.86
C MET A 218 11.32 -0.29 2.06
N TRP A 219 11.94 0.10 0.95
CA TRP A 219 13.13 0.92 0.94
C TRP A 219 12.76 2.41 0.89
N GLU A 220 13.57 3.25 1.54
CA GLU A 220 13.36 4.68 1.62
C GLU A 220 14.68 5.44 1.75
N LEU A 221 14.63 6.75 1.52
CA LEU A 221 15.69 7.65 1.95
C LEU A 221 15.66 7.76 3.49
N PRO A 222 16.80 7.88 4.19
CA PRO A 222 16.82 8.15 5.63
C PRO A 222 16.03 9.42 5.97
N HIS A 223 15.17 9.35 6.98
CA HIS A 223 14.37 10.50 7.44
C HIS A 223 13.98 10.40 8.90
N VAL A 224 13.72 11.55 9.50
CA VAL A 224 13.24 11.66 10.88
C VAL A 224 12.02 12.55 10.94
N GLN A 225 11.07 12.17 11.78
CA GLN A 225 9.90 12.98 12.06
C GLN A 225 10.29 14.11 13.01
N VAL A 226 9.94 15.33 12.65
CA VAL A 226 10.25 16.51 13.45
C VAL A 226 8.97 17.11 14.06
N PRO A 227 9.03 17.60 15.31
CA PRO A 227 7.98 18.45 15.83
C PRO A 227 8.05 19.78 15.07
N ILE A 228 6.93 20.24 14.51
CA ILE A 228 6.84 21.58 13.94
C ILE A 228 5.87 22.41 14.78
N ASP A 229 6.18 23.70 14.91
CA ASP A 229 5.29 24.71 15.46
C ASP A 229 4.18 25.09 14.45
N ARG A 230 3.55 26.26 14.58
CA ARG A 230 2.44 26.66 13.71
C ARG A 230 2.85 26.94 12.25
N SER A 231 4.14 26.99 11.91
CA SER A 231 4.64 27.43 10.60
C SER A 231 4.61 26.37 9.49
N GLY A 232 4.50 25.08 9.83
CA GLY A 232 4.42 24.00 8.84
C GLY A 232 5.73 23.68 8.10
N ARG A 233 6.82 24.42 8.34
CA ARG A 233 8.15 24.15 7.80
C ARG A 233 9.21 24.48 8.85
N MET A 234 10.22 23.61 8.97
CA MET A 234 11.35 23.83 9.87
C MET A 234 12.38 24.74 9.18
N PRO A 235 13.06 25.65 9.89
CA PRO A 235 14.21 26.37 9.33
C PRO A 235 15.33 25.40 8.94
N ASP A 236 16.08 25.72 7.88
CA ASP A 236 17.02 24.78 7.26
C ASP A 236 18.17 24.36 8.18
N GLU A 237 18.76 25.30 8.94
CA GLU A 237 19.86 25.01 9.87
C GLU A 237 19.47 23.96 10.94
N PRO A 238 18.40 24.15 11.75
CA PRO A 238 17.91 23.12 12.66
C PRO A 238 17.55 21.78 11.99
N ALA A 239 16.96 21.81 10.80
CA ALA A 239 16.59 20.61 10.07
C ALA A 239 17.83 19.78 9.68
N MET A 240 18.86 20.46 9.17
CA MET A 240 20.15 19.86 8.83
C MET A 240 20.86 19.31 10.08
N ASP A 241 20.88 20.04 11.19
CA ASP A 241 21.48 19.58 12.46
C ASP A 241 20.79 18.34 13.04
N ILE A 242 19.46 18.24 12.89
CA ILE A 242 18.70 17.05 13.29
C ILE A 242 19.07 15.86 12.39
N LEU A 243 19.11 16.05 11.07
CA LEU A 243 19.50 15.00 10.13
C LEU A 243 20.90 14.47 10.38
N GLY A 244 21.89 15.36 10.57
CA GLY A 244 23.27 14.96 10.83
C GLY A 244 23.42 14.14 12.11
N ARG A 245 22.66 14.48 13.17
CA ARG A 245 22.64 13.72 14.43
C ARG A 245 21.96 12.36 14.27
N GLU A 246 20.78 12.32 13.65
CA GLU A 246 20.05 11.06 13.43
C GLU A 246 20.89 10.06 12.63
N LEU A 247 21.51 10.51 11.53
CA LEU A 247 22.38 9.66 10.72
C LEU A 247 23.58 9.16 11.53
N ALA A 248 24.20 10.03 12.34
CA ALA A 248 25.33 9.65 13.18
C ALA A 248 24.95 8.63 14.27
N ASP A 249 23.76 8.76 14.87
CA ASP A 249 23.20 7.81 15.83
C ASP A 249 22.88 6.45 15.17
N GLU A 250 22.51 6.47 13.88
CA GLU A 250 22.32 5.26 13.04
C GLU A 250 23.66 4.71 12.48
N GLY A 251 24.81 5.33 12.81
CA GLY A 251 26.15 4.88 12.42
C GLY A 251 26.67 5.42 11.08
N PHE A 252 25.97 6.36 10.45
CA PHE A 252 26.35 6.97 9.18
C PHE A 252 26.75 8.44 9.37
N ARG A 253 27.99 8.78 9.05
CA ARG A 253 28.41 10.19 9.04
C ARG A 253 28.15 10.79 7.67
N ALA A 254 27.27 11.78 7.64
CA ALA A 254 27.03 12.59 6.46
C ALA A 254 26.85 14.05 6.85
N ARG A 255 27.43 14.95 6.05
CA ARG A 255 27.29 16.38 6.20
C ARG A 255 26.13 16.89 5.34
N PRO A 256 25.07 17.45 5.93
CA PRO A 256 24.06 18.19 5.17
C PRO A 256 24.68 19.38 4.43
N LEU A 257 24.21 19.63 3.20
CA LEU A 257 24.75 20.65 2.32
C LEU A 257 23.74 21.77 2.03
N ASP A 258 22.61 21.41 1.44
CA ASP A 258 21.59 22.35 0.98
C ASP A 258 20.21 21.68 0.89
N HIS A 259 19.16 22.51 0.92
CA HIS A 259 17.80 22.09 0.63
C HIS A 259 17.67 21.70 -0.85
N LEU A 260 17.17 20.49 -1.11
CA LEU A 260 17.00 19.97 -2.46
C LEU A 260 15.59 20.23 -2.99
N THR A 261 14.56 19.85 -2.22
CA THR A 261 13.16 19.98 -2.61
C THR A 261 12.20 19.71 -1.43
N ASP A 262 10.96 20.17 -1.55
CA ASP A 262 9.86 19.76 -0.68
C ASP A 262 9.01 18.70 -1.40
N ALA A 263 8.48 17.74 -0.64
CA ALA A 263 7.61 16.69 -1.17
C ALA A 263 6.49 16.36 -0.19
N GLU A 264 5.35 15.90 -0.73
CA GLU A 264 4.19 15.54 0.07
C GLU A 264 3.69 14.13 -0.26
N HIS A 265 3.14 13.45 0.74
CA HIS A 265 2.51 12.15 0.54
C HIS A 265 1.32 11.92 1.48
N THR A 266 0.14 11.71 0.90
CA THR A 266 -1.10 11.47 1.66
C THR A 266 -1.38 9.99 1.82
N PHE A 267 -1.47 9.54 3.06
CA PHE A 267 -2.09 8.27 3.45
C PHE A 267 -3.51 8.52 3.98
N SER A 268 -4.25 7.44 4.21
CA SER A 268 -5.64 7.54 4.69
C SER A 268 -5.78 8.13 6.09
N HIS A 269 -4.73 8.06 6.91
CA HIS A 269 -4.74 8.48 8.33
C HIS A 269 -3.68 9.53 8.67
N ILE A 270 -2.67 9.72 7.81
CA ILE A 270 -1.58 10.68 8.00
C ILE A 270 -1.21 11.33 6.66
N HIS A 271 -0.66 12.53 6.72
CA HIS A 271 -0.15 13.26 5.56
C HIS A 271 1.29 13.70 5.84
N TRP A 272 2.23 13.17 5.07
CA TRP A 272 3.64 13.51 5.18
C TRP A 272 3.95 14.79 4.41
N ASN A 273 4.59 15.73 5.11
CA ASN A 273 5.26 16.89 4.55
C ASN A 273 6.76 16.68 4.73
N LEU A 274 7.50 16.58 3.63
CA LEU A 274 8.90 16.21 3.60
C LEU A 274 9.74 17.42 3.14
N GLN A 275 10.75 17.77 3.92
CA GLN A 275 11.83 18.65 3.48
C GLN A 275 13.05 17.80 3.17
N VAL A 276 13.47 17.76 1.90
CA VAL A 276 14.57 16.91 1.45
C VAL A 276 15.84 17.74 1.37
N TYR A 277 16.88 17.28 2.03
CA TYR A 277 18.21 17.90 2.03
C TYR A 277 19.20 16.99 1.34
N ARG A 278 20.11 17.59 0.57
CA ARG A 278 21.27 16.90 0.03
C ARG A 278 22.33 16.81 1.12
N CYS A 279 22.85 15.62 1.35
CA CYS A 279 23.91 15.32 2.30
C CYS A 279 25.08 14.68 1.53
N ARG A 280 26.30 14.80 2.04
CA ARG A 280 27.48 14.11 1.50
C ARG A 280 28.07 13.23 2.58
N GLU A 281 28.38 11.99 2.23
CA GLU A 281 29.11 11.07 3.09
C GLU A 281 30.42 11.69 3.60
N GLU A 282 30.75 11.43 4.87
CA GLU A 282 32.03 11.78 5.45
C GLU A 282 32.72 10.52 5.99
N ASP A 283 34.00 10.38 5.70
CA ASP A 283 34.81 9.30 6.26
C ASP A 283 34.89 9.41 7.79
N LEU A 284 34.76 8.26 8.47
CA LEU A 284 35.23 8.15 9.84
C LEU A 284 36.75 8.32 9.85
N PRO A 285 37.34 9.21 10.68
CA PRO A 285 38.79 9.15 10.89
C PRO A 285 39.12 7.75 11.40
N GLN A 286 40.01 7.03 10.68
CA GLN A 286 40.55 5.74 11.12
C GLN A 286 41.19 5.91 12.50
N VAL A 287 40.46 5.61 13.56
CA VAL A 287 41.05 5.36 14.87
C VAL A 287 41.31 3.87 14.93
N ALA A 288 42.59 3.51 15.02
CA ALA A 288 43.09 2.15 15.03
C ALA A 288 42.40 1.28 16.10
N GLU A 289 42.03 0.07 15.65
CA GLU A 289 41.83 -1.17 16.40
C GLU A 289 40.79 -1.23 17.54
N SER A 290 39.62 -1.79 17.22
CA SER A 290 39.21 -3.05 17.87
C SER A 290 38.27 -3.83 16.94
N LYS A 291 38.70 -5.04 16.58
CA LYS A 291 38.06 -5.97 15.65
C LYS A 291 36.58 -6.19 15.97
N THR A 292 35.69 -5.64 15.16
CA THR A 292 34.40 -6.28 14.86
C THR A 292 34.29 -6.28 13.35
N ASN A 293 34.23 -7.47 12.75
CA ASN A 293 34.24 -7.65 11.31
C ASN A 293 33.06 -6.92 10.65
N TYR A 294 33.35 -5.88 9.86
CA TYR A 294 32.44 -5.47 8.80
C TYR A 294 32.51 -6.55 7.71
N SER A 295 31.55 -7.48 7.72
CA SER A 295 31.34 -8.33 6.55
C SER A 295 30.67 -7.48 5.49
N VAL A 296 31.41 -7.17 4.42
CA VAL A 296 30.83 -6.78 3.13
C VAL A 296 29.98 -7.97 2.69
N LEU A 297 28.67 -7.89 2.90
CA LEU A 297 27.73 -8.86 2.39
C LEU A 297 27.63 -8.63 0.87
N THR A 298 28.34 -9.46 0.12
CA THR A 298 27.97 -9.77 -1.26
C THR A 298 26.55 -10.35 -1.26
N THR A 299 25.84 -10.22 -2.38
CA THR A 299 24.39 -10.38 -2.59
C THR A 299 23.71 -11.72 -2.20
N GLU A 300 24.28 -12.54 -1.32
CA GLU A 300 23.73 -13.87 -1.00
C GLU A 300 23.42 -14.17 0.47
N ASP A 301 23.72 -13.32 1.46
CA ASP A 301 23.39 -13.63 2.86
C ASP A 301 22.75 -12.45 3.61
N VAL A 302 21.45 -12.24 3.41
CA VAL A 302 20.64 -11.39 4.31
C VAL A 302 20.11 -12.27 5.43
N ASP A 303 20.82 -12.28 6.56
CA ASP A 303 20.33 -12.90 7.79
C ASP A 303 19.09 -12.14 8.31
N THR A 304 17.92 -12.76 8.21
CA THR A 304 16.61 -12.09 8.36
C THR A 304 16.17 -11.77 9.80
N ASN A 305 17.07 -11.83 10.79
CA ASN A 305 16.68 -11.83 12.21
C ASN A 305 17.21 -10.67 13.06
N THR A 306 17.67 -9.57 12.46
CA THR A 306 17.99 -8.34 13.19
C THR A 306 16.93 -7.26 12.94
N ASP A 307 16.31 -6.75 14.02
CA ASP A 307 15.33 -5.65 13.99
C ASP A 307 15.97 -4.28 13.69
N GLN A 308 17.25 -4.25 13.30
CA GLN A 308 17.98 -3.06 12.90
C GLN A 308 17.74 -2.75 11.41
N PRO A 309 17.54 -1.47 11.05
CA PRO A 309 17.39 -1.08 9.66
C PRO A 309 18.66 -1.41 8.87
N SER A 310 18.48 -2.12 7.75
CA SER A 310 19.57 -2.38 6.79
C SER A 310 19.77 -1.17 5.90
N TYR A 311 21.02 -0.81 5.64
CA TYR A 311 21.40 0.29 4.75
C TYR A 311 22.19 -0.24 3.56
N ILE A 312 21.96 0.34 2.39
CA ILE A 312 22.71 0.01 1.17
C ILE A 312 22.92 1.26 0.32
N TRP A 313 23.97 1.22 -0.50
CA TRP A 313 24.28 2.23 -1.49
C TRP A 313 23.79 1.80 -2.87
N ILE A 314 22.97 2.63 -3.50
CA ILE A 314 22.38 2.32 -4.81
C ILE A 314 22.70 3.38 -5.86
N ASN A 315 22.80 2.97 -7.11
CA ASN A 315 22.74 3.87 -8.27
C ASN A 315 21.30 3.91 -8.84
N LYS A 316 21.14 4.52 -10.03
CA LYS A 316 19.85 4.65 -10.70
C LYS A 316 19.33 3.29 -11.19
N GLU A 317 20.21 2.47 -11.73
CA GLU A 317 19.91 1.15 -12.29
C GLU A 317 19.42 0.17 -11.20
N ASP A 318 20.00 0.27 -9.99
CA ASP A 318 19.64 -0.54 -8.83
C ASP A 318 18.20 -0.28 -8.33
N MET A 319 17.61 0.89 -8.63
CA MET A 319 16.26 1.24 -8.19
C MET A 319 15.17 0.27 -8.69
N GLU A 320 15.43 -0.44 -9.79
CA GLU A 320 14.52 -1.46 -10.32
C GLU A 320 14.42 -2.71 -9.42
N GLN A 321 15.39 -2.92 -8.54
CA GLN A 321 15.47 -4.08 -7.66
C GLN A 321 14.73 -3.87 -6.33
N TYR A 322 14.47 -2.60 -5.96
CA TYR A 322 13.94 -2.23 -4.65
C TYR A 322 12.57 -1.56 -4.76
N ALA A 323 11.70 -1.86 -3.79
CA ALA A 323 10.36 -1.29 -3.73
C ALA A 323 10.33 -0.04 -2.83
N PHE A 324 9.99 1.11 -3.41
CA PHE A 324 9.95 2.40 -2.74
C PHE A 324 8.51 2.93 -2.62
N PRO A 325 8.19 3.65 -1.53
CA PRO A 325 7.06 4.56 -1.52
C PRO A 325 7.19 5.57 -2.66
N LEU A 326 6.08 5.89 -3.33
CA LEU A 326 6.06 6.74 -4.53
C LEU A 326 6.77 8.09 -4.31
N VAL A 327 6.70 8.64 -3.10
CA VAL A 327 7.35 9.91 -2.77
C VAL A 327 8.87 9.82 -2.87
N PHE A 328 9.50 8.78 -2.33
CA PHE A 328 10.95 8.58 -2.41
C PHE A 328 11.38 8.18 -3.81
N LEU A 329 10.59 7.38 -4.52
CA LEU A 329 10.85 7.04 -5.92
C LEU A 329 10.92 8.30 -6.79
N LYS A 330 9.99 9.24 -6.61
CA LYS A 330 9.99 10.54 -7.31
C LYS A 330 11.20 11.39 -6.94
N THR A 331 11.57 11.44 -5.65
CA THR A 331 12.74 12.20 -5.18
C THR A 331 14.04 11.64 -5.76
N LEU A 332 14.21 10.31 -5.77
CA LEU A 332 15.38 9.64 -6.33
C LEU A 332 15.49 9.86 -7.85
N ASN A 333 14.39 9.70 -8.59
CA ASN A 333 14.39 9.99 -10.04
C ASN A 333 14.76 11.45 -10.33
N LEU A 334 14.15 12.40 -9.60
CA LEU A 334 14.49 13.82 -9.72
C LEU A 334 15.99 14.09 -9.48
N TYR A 335 16.60 13.40 -8.53
CA TYR A 335 18.02 13.50 -8.23
C TYR A 335 18.88 12.94 -9.36
N PHE A 336 18.67 11.68 -9.73
CA PHE A 336 19.50 11.01 -10.73
C PHE A 336 19.37 11.62 -12.14
N ASP A 337 18.17 12.09 -12.52
CA ASP A 337 17.96 12.78 -13.80
C ASP A 337 18.77 14.11 -13.87
N LYS A 338 18.89 14.81 -12.75
CA LYS A 338 19.71 16.03 -12.66
C LYS A 338 21.21 15.75 -12.75
N GLN A 339 21.68 14.60 -12.26
CA GLN A 339 23.10 14.23 -12.35
C GLN A 339 23.50 13.84 -13.77
N GLN A 340 22.61 13.19 -14.53
CA GLN A 340 22.86 12.84 -15.95
C GLN A 340 22.87 14.05 -16.89
N SER A 341 22.35 15.19 -16.44
CA SER A 341 22.28 16.44 -17.22
C SER A 341 23.49 17.36 -17.00
N LYS A 342 24.43 16.99 -16.13
CA LYS A 342 25.68 17.69 -15.84
C LYS A 342 26.85 16.93 -16.46
#